data_AF-A0A7W1CA53-F1
#
_entry.id   AF-A0A7W1CA53-F1
#
_cell.length_a   1.000
_cell.length_b   1.000
_cell.length_c   1.000
_cell.angle_alpha   90.00
_cell.angle_beta   90.00
_cell.angle_gamma   90.00
#
_symmetry.space_group_name_H-M   'P 1'
#
loop_
_entity.id
_entity.type
_entity.pdbx_description
1 polymer ?
#
loop_
_entity_poly.entity_id
_entity_poly.type
_entity_poly.pdbx_seq_one_letter_code
_entity_poly.pdbx_strand_id
1 'polypeptide(L)'
;DVLSEGLNLQDASRMINYDIHWNPVRLMQRIGRVDRRMNPEVEKRLVADHPEVATSRGKVSFWNFLPPDELNAILTLYTRVTQKTLLISKLLGIEGKKLLTPEDDYEALKEFNHAYEGTKTVVEDMHLEYQALLQSDPALDARLKRLPGATFSGRKRPAKGARGVFFCYTLPALDKEAGEFTEEAGTTRWHLYDLDRDAILEEPAEIIGSIRSKPDTPRKCTTEEKTLVDLRAKVEKHIKNTYLKRVDAPVGVKPALKCWMELNEG
;
A
#
# COMPACT_ATOMS: atom_id res chain seq x y z
N ASP A 1 21.56 3.13 -13.18
CA ASP A 1 22.17 4.39 -12.72
C ASP A 1 23.04 5.06 -13.77
N VAL A 2 23.99 4.39 -14.42
CA VAL A 2 24.86 5.01 -15.45
C VAL A 2 24.11 5.52 -16.70
N LEU A 3 22.99 4.89 -17.07
CA LEU A 3 22.13 5.31 -18.20
C LEU A 3 20.87 6.09 -17.76
N SER A 4 20.72 6.33 -16.45
CA SER A 4 19.54 7.02 -15.90
C SER A 4 19.59 8.54 -16.14
N GLU A 5 20.77 9.07 -16.45
CA GLU A 5 21.05 10.50 -16.67
C GLU A 5 21.62 10.73 -18.08
N GLY A 6 21.07 11.70 -18.81
CA GLY A 6 21.67 12.22 -20.05
C GLY A 6 21.32 11.54 -21.39
N LEU A 7 20.77 10.32 -21.42
CA LEU A 7 20.43 9.65 -22.70
C LEU A 7 18.98 9.92 -23.14
N ASN A 8 18.76 10.07 -24.45
CA ASN A 8 17.44 10.20 -25.07
C ASN A 8 17.19 8.94 -25.92
N LEU A 9 16.15 8.17 -25.60
CA LEU A 9 15.89 6.86 -26.21
C LEU A 9 14.53 6.86 -26.93
N GLN A 10 14.25 7.93 -27.68
CA GLN A 10 12.99 8.11 -28.42
C GLN A 10 12.79 7.06 -29.53
N ASP A 11 13.88 6.42 -29.95
CA ASP A 11 13.84 5.34 -30.95
C ASP A 11 13.43 4.00 -30.32
N ALA A 12 13.54 3.85 -29.00
CA ALA A 12 13.10 2.65 -28.30
C ALA A 12 11.58 2.61 -28.16
N SER A 13 10.99 1.43 -28.27
CA SER A 13 9.54 1.20 -28.06
C SER A 13 9.25 0.21 -26.93
N ARG A 14 10.28 -0.44 -26.38
CA ARG A 14 10.17 -1.45 -25.33
C ARG A 14 11.19 -1.19 -24.22
N MET A 15 10.73 -1.23 -22.97
CA MET A 15 11.57 -1.09 -21.80
C MET A 15 11.32 -2.24 -20.82
N ILE A 16 12.38 -2.88 -20.31
CA ILE A 16 12.25 -3.96 -19.33
C ILE A 16 13.00 -3.53 -18.06
N ASN A 17 12.28 -3.32 -16.98
CA ASN A 17 12.82 -3.04 -15.65
C ASN A 17 12.94 -4.34 -14.88
N TYR A 18 14.17 -4.81 -14.68
CA TYR A 18 14.46 -5.96 -13.81
C TYR A 18 14.46 -5.60 -12.33
N ASP A 19 14.63 -4.30 -12.02
CA ASP A 19 14.64 -3.76 -10.66
C ASP A 19 13.53 -2.73 -10.47
N ILE A 20 12.93 -2.73 -9.28
CA ILE A 20 12.06 -1.65 -8.83
C ILE A 20 12.83 -0.84 -7.80
N HIS A 21 13.05 0.42 -8.11
CA HIS A 21 13.75 1.31 -7.22
C HIS A 21 12.84 1.73 -6.06
N TRP A 22 13.37 1.85 -4.84
CA TRP A 22 12.65 2.36 -3.65
C TRP A 22 12.14 3.80 -3.77
N ASN A 23 12.51 4.50 -4.86
CA ASN A 23 12.06 5.82 -5.20
C ASN A 23 11.34 5.75 -6.56
N PRO A 24 9.99 5.81 -6.59
CA PRO A 24 9.23 5.71 -7.84
C PRO A 24 9.54 6.84 -8.83
N VAL A 25 10.07 7.98 -8.39
CA VAL A 25 10.54 9.05 -9.28
C VAL A 25 11.60 8.54 -10.25
N ARG A 26 12.48 7.64 -9.81
CA ARG A 26 13.51 7.06 -10.69
C ARG A 26 12.89 6.18 -11.78
N LEU A 27 11.79 5.47 -11.48
CA LEU A 27 11.07 4.67 -12.46
C LEU A 27 10.35 5.57 -13.49
N MET A 28 9.67 6.62 -13.03
CA MET A 28 9.05 7.62 -13.91
C MET A 28 10.08 8.31 -14.82
N GLN A 29 11.25 8.67 -14.29
CA GLN A 29 12.33 9.25 -15.07
C GLN A 29 12.87 8.29 -16.14
N ARG A 30 12.90 6.97 -15.89
CA ARG A 30 13.28 5.95 -16.89
C ARG A 30 12.24 5.87 -18.01
N ILE A 31 10.95 5.82 -17.67
CA ILE A 31 9.86 5.81 -18.66
C ILE A 31 9.93 7.08 -19.52
N GLY A 32 10.09 8.25 -18.90
CA GLY A 32 10.21 9.54 -19.58
C GLY A 32 11.51 9.73 -20.39
N ARG A 33 12.38 8.71 -20.54
CA ARG A 33 13.47 8.70 -21.54
C ARG A 33 13.01 8.17 -22.90
N VAL A 34 11.99 7.33 -22.88
CA VAL A 34 11.40 6.66 -24.05
C VAL A 34 10.12 7.38 -24.43
N ASP A 35 9.27 7.69 -23.46
CA ASP A 35 8.04 8.46 -23.64
C ASP A 35 8.34 9.96 -23.66
N ARG A 36 8.66 10.48 -24.86
CA ARG A 36 8.95 11.89 -25.12
C ARG A 36 8.36 12.32 -26.46
N ARG A 37 8.22 13.64 -26.65
CA ARG A 37 7.77 14.23 -27.91
C ARG A 37 8.62 13.73 -29.08
N MET A 38 7.98 13.00 -29.99
CA MET A 38 8.57 12.53 -31.24
C MET A 38 8.45 13.61 -32.33
N ASN A 39 9.41 13.65 -33.26
CA ASN A 39 9.33 14.52 -34.44
C ASN A 39 8.63 13.77 -35.60
N PRO A 40 7.49 14.27 -36.12
CA PRO A 40 6.74 13.62 -37.19
C PRO A 40 7.54 13.35 -38.47
N GLU A 41 8.52 14.19 -38.81
CA GLU A 41 9.37 14.01 -40.00
C GLU A 41 10.36 12.85 -39.81
N VAL A 42 10.90 12.72 -38.59
CA VAL A 42 11.83 11.63 -38.22
C VAL A 42 11.09 10.30 -38.18
N GLU A 43 9.87 10.27 -37.64
CA GLU A 43 9.02 9.07 -37.63
C GLU A 43 8.68 8.59 -39.04
N LYS A 44 8.31 9.53 -39.94
CA LYS A 44 8.03 9.18 -41.34
C LYS A 44 9.24 8.59 -42.05
N ARG A 45 10.44 9.14 -41.79
CA ARG A 45 11.69 8.62 -42.34
C ARG A 45 12.01 7.23 -41.77
N LEU A 46 11.88 7.03 -40.46
CA LEU A 46 12.10 5.73 -39.81
C LEU A 46 11.15 4.65 -40.33
N VAL A 47 9.87 4.96 -40.53
CA VAL A 47 8.90 4.01 -41.10
C VAL A 47 9.17 3.71 -42.57
N ALA A 48 9.70 4.67 -43.33
CA ALA A 48 10.11 4.45 -44.71
C ALA A 48 11.35 3.56 -44.80
N ASP A 49 12.33 3.76 -43.91
CA ASP A 49 13.56 2.98 -43.85
C ASP A 49 13.34 1.57 -43.26
N HIS A 50 12.39 1.45 -42.32
CA HIS A 50 12.07 0.22 -41.57
C HIS A 50 10.55 -0.01 -41.47
N PRO A 51 9.90 -0.55 -42.52
CA PRO A 51 8.45 -0.78 -42.53
C PRO A 51 7.96 -1.76 -41.44
N GLU A 52 8.83 -2.66 -40.98
CA GLU A 52 8.53 -3.68 -39.97
C GLU A 52 8.24 -3.09 -38.58
N VAL A 53 8.79 -1.92 -38.25
CA VAL A 53 8.60 -1.31 -36.92
C VAL A 53 7.34 -0.43 -36.85
N ALA A 54 6.68 -0.16 -37.98
CA ALA A 54 5.54 0.75 -38.10
C ALA A 54 4.41 0.49 -37.10
N THR A 55 4.15 -0.77 -36.77
CA THR A 55 3.10 -1.19 -35.81
C THR A 55 3.42 -0.87 -34.35
N SER A 56 4.70 -0.72 -34.03
CA SER A 56 5.20 -0.42 -32.68
C SER A 56 5.53 1.06 -32.47
N ARG A 57 5.69 1.84 -33.55
CA ARG A 57 5.97 3.28 -33.46
C ARG A 57 4.81 4.02 -32.79
N GLY A 58 5.17 5.01 -31.97
CA GLY A 58 4.21 5.78 -31.17
C GLY A 58 3.56 5.04 -30.00
N LYS A 59 3.98 3.79 -29.72
CA LYS A 59 3.57 3.05 -28.53
C LYS A 59 4.80 2.65 -27.74
N VAL A 60 4.82 3.02 -26.46
CA VAL A 60 5.86 2.58 -25.52
C VAL A 60 5.27 1.49 -24.65
N SER A 61 5.90 0.32 -24.64
CA SER A 61 5.56 -0.78 -23.74
C SER A 61 6.66 -0.96 -22.72
N PHE A 62 6.30 -1.10 -21.44
CA PHE A 62 7.25 -1.40 -20.39
C PHE A 62 6.81 -2.60 -19.56
N TRP A 63 7.80 -3.35 -19.08
CA TRP A 63 7.61 -4.48 -18.17
C TRP A 63 8.37 -4.22 -16.88
N ASN A 64 7.72 -4.42 -15.74
CA ASN A 64 8.35 -4.36 -14.43
C ASN A 64 8.37 -5.75 -13.82
N PHE A 65 9.55 -6.23 -13.46
CA PHE A 65 9.68 -7.44 -12.67
C PHE A 65 9.39 -7.10 -11.22
N LEU A 66 8.20 -7.50 -10.75
CA LEU A 66 7.85 -7.41 -9.34
C LEU A 66 8.54 -8.56 -8.58
N PRO A 67 9.06 -8.31 -7.37
CA PRO A 67 9.53 -9.40 -6.52
C PRO A 67 8.37 -10.36 -6.23
N PRO A 68 8.60 -11.69 -6.19
CA PRO A 68 7.60 -12.64 -5.77
C PRO A 68 7.11 -12.33 -4.36
N ASP A 69 5.88 -12.73 -4.04
CA ASP A 69 5.18 -12.35 -2.80
C ASP A 69 6.01 -12.61 -1.53
N GLU A 70 6.76 -13.71 -1.51
CA GLU A 70 7.67 -14.10 -0.43
C GLU A 70 8.79 -13.06 -0.19
N LEU A 71 9.40 -12.57 -1.27
CA LEU A 71 10.49 -11.59 -1.24
C LEU A 71 9.97 -10.17 -0.95
N ASN A 72 8.80 -9.85 -1.49
CA ASN A 72 8.14 -8.57 -1.23
C ASN A 72 7.74 -8.42 0.24
N ALA A 73 7.31 -9.50 0.87
CA ALA A 73 6.92 -9.54 2.27
C ALA A 73 8.12 -9.42 3.24
N ILE A 74 9.35 -9.58 2.76
CA ILE A 74 10.61 -9.34 3.50
C ILE A 74 11.09 -7.90 3.30
N LEU A 75 11.13 -7.43 2.05
CA LEU A 75 11.72 -6.13 1.74
C LEU A 75 10.75 -4.96 1.97
N THR A 76 9.45 -5.21 2.05
CA THR A 76 8.37 -4.19 2.02
C THR A 76 8.48 -3.22 0.85
N LEU A 77 9.31 -3.55 -0.14
CA LEU A 77 9.77 -2.61 -1.16
C LEU A 77 8.62 -2.22 -2.08
N TYR A 78 7.80 -3.17 -2.50
CA TYR A 78 6.59 -2.87 -3.24
C TYR A 78 5.66 -1.98 -2.43
N THR A 79 5.34 -2.33 -1.17
CA THR A 79 4.46 -1.52 -0.31
C THR A 79 4.95 -0.08 -0.18
N ARG A 80 6.26 0.12 0.07
CA ARG A 80 6.86 1.46 0.18
C ARG A 80 6.83 2.22 -1.15
N VAL A 81 7.11 1.54 -2.26
CA VAL A 81 7.08 2.14 -3.60
C VAL A 81 5.64 2.49 -4.00
N THR A 82 4.67 1.62 -3.77
CA THR A 82 3.24 1.87 -4.01
C THR A 82 2.74 3.06 -3.19
N GLN A 83 3.06 3.13 -1.89
CA GLN A 83 2.69 4.29 -1.05
C GLN A 83 3.27 5.61 -1.55
N LYS A 84 4.55 5.63 -1.93
CA LYS A 84 5.19 6.83 -2.50
C LYS A 84 4.62 7.18 -3.88
N THR A 85 4.29 6.18 -4.69
CA THR A 85 3.68 6.35 -6.01
C THR A 85 2.31 6.99 -5.88
N LEU A 86 1.47 6.51 -4.95
CA LEU A 86 0.17 7.08 -4.63
C LEU A 86 0.28 8.55 -4.19
N LEU A 87 1.27 8.89 -3.36
CA LEU A 87 1.50 10.26 -2.93
C LEU A 87 1.87 11.17 -4.11
N ILE A 88 2.75 10.71 -5.01
CA ILE A 88 3.16 11.48 -6.19
C ILE A 88 2.01 11.62 -7.17
N SER A 89 1.26 10.54 -7.43
CA SER A 89 0.05 10.59 -8.25
C SER A 89 -0.94 11.64 -7.75
N LYS A 90 -1.16 11.73 -6.44
CA LYS A 90 -2.06 12.75 -5.87
C LYS A 90 -1.57 14.20 -6.02
N LEU A 91 -0.24 14.40 -5.95
CA LEU A 91 0.37 15.73 -5.98
C LEU A 91 0.62 16.25 -7.39
N LEU A 92 1.10 15.37 -8.27
CA LEU A 92 1.61 15.71 -9.59
C LEU A 92 0.82 15.02 -10.71
N GLY A 93 0.12 13.93 -10.41
CA GLY A 93 -0.45 13.05 -11.41
C GLY A 93 0.61 12.18 -12.10
N ILE A 94 0.19 11.03 -12.62
CA ILE A 94 1.01 10.11 -13.41
C ILE A 94 0.44 10.04 -14.82
N GLU A 95 1.22 10.48 -15.79
CA GLU A 95 0.86 10.43 -17.20
C GLU A 95 0.58 8.97 -17.63
N GLY A 96 -0.54 8.73 -18.30
CA GLY A 96 -0.97 7.38 -18.70
C GLY A 96 -1.54 6.48 -17.59
N LYS A 97 -1.64 6.97 -16.34
CA LYS A 97 -2.26 6.31 -15.17
C LYS A 97 -1.66 4.96 -14.73
N LYS A 98 -0.69 4.40 -15.45
CA LYS A 98 -0.08 3.09 -15.18
C LYS A 98 1.39 3.25 -14.84
N LEU A 99 1.88 2.53 -13.83
CA LEU A 99 3.31 2.61 -13.46
C LEU A 99 3.94 1.27 -13.10
N LEU A 100 3.29 0.47 -12.26
CA LEU A 100 3.83 -0.77 -11.70
C LEU A 100 3.23 -1.99 -12.38
N THR A 101 1.91 -2.04 -12.52
CA THR A 101 1.15 -3.14 -13.12
C THR A 101 0.25 -2.67 -14.26
N PRO A 102 -0.20 -3.60 -15.14
CA PRO A 102 -1.20 -3.30 -16.15
C PRO A 102 -2.56 -2.87 -15.58
N GLU A 103 -2.87 -3.26 -14.34
CA GLU A 103 -4.14 -2.99 -13.65
C GLU A 103 -4.16 -1.64 -12.91
N ASP A 104 -3.02 -0.94 -12.80
CA ASP A 104 -2.95 0.38 -12.17
C ASP A 104 -3.87 1.42 -12.84
N ASP A 105 -4.52 2.27 -12.04
CA ASP A 105 -5.34 3.43 -12.48
C ASP A 105 -5.07 4.67 -11.59
N TYR A 106 -3.85 5.19 -11.65
CA TYR A 106 -3.41 6.37 -10.90
C TYR A 106 -4.06 7.67 -11.40
N GLU A 107 -4.16 8.70 -10.55
CA GLU A 107 -4.57 10.04 -10.98
C GLU A 107 -3.61 10.54 -12.07
N ALA A 108 -4.13 10.89 -13.26
CA ALA A 108 -3.36 11.56 -14.29
C ALA A 108 -3.02 13.00 -13.89
N LEU A 109 -1.98 13.59 -14.50
CA LEU A 109 -1.73 15.05 -14.44
C LEU A 109 -3.07 15.76 -14.68
N LYS A 110 -3.56 16.47 -13.65
CA LYS A 110 -4.86 17.16 -13.70
C LYS A 110 -4.80 18.31 -14.71
N GLU A 111 -5.02 18.01 -15.98
CA GLU A 111 -5.89 18.86 -16.77
C GLU A 111 -7.33 18.52 -16.37
N PHE A 112 -7.98 19.53 -15.78
CA PHE A 112 -9.37 19.55 -15.39
C PHE A 112 -10.24 19.02 -16.54
N ASN A 113 -10.75 17.78 -16.45
CA ASN A 113 -12.10 17.37 -16.87
C ASN A 113 -12.29 15.84 -16.81
N HIS A 114 -13.29 15.44 -16.01
CA HIS A 114 -14.23 14.34 -16.25
C HIS A 114 -13.76 13.11 -17.05
N ALA A 115 -13.60 11.98 -16.35
CA ALA A 115 -14.37 10.75 -16.58
C ALA A 115 -13.75 9.64 -15.72
N TYR A 116 -14.60 9.12 -14.85
CA TYR A 116 -14.33 8.16 -13.81
C TYR A 116 -14.89 6.83 -14.30
N GLU A 117 -14.08 5.77 -14.38
CA GLU A 117 -14.55 4.38 -14.40
C GLU A 117 -13.37 3.40 -14.33
N GLY A 118 -13.16 2.85 -13.14
CA GLY A 118 -12.24 1.76 -12.83
C GLY A 118 -12.50 1.37 -11.38
N THR A 119 -12.88 0.12 -11.10
CA THR A 119 -13.24 -0.33 -9.75
C THR A 119 -12.08 -0.11 -8.79
N LYS A 120 -12.29 0.73 -7.77
CA LYS A 120 -11.30 1.00 -6.72
C LYS A 120 -10.95 -0.27 -5.95
N THR A 121 -9.68 -0.46 -5.65
CA THR A 121 -9.23 -1.47 -4.71
C THR A 121 -9.67 -1.10 -3.28
N VAL A 122 -9.83 -2.08 -2.39
CA VAL A 122 -10.28 -1.81 -1.01
C VAL A 122 -9.32 -0.86 -0.27
N VAL A 123 -8.03 -0.95 -0.54
CA VAL A 123 -7.02 -0.09 0.09
C VAL A 123 -7.15 1.36 -0.41
N GLU A 124 -7.50 1.56 -1.67
CA GLU A 124 -7.81 2.89 -2.21
C GLU A 124 -9.09 3.46 -1.60
N ASP A 125 -10.14 2.66 -1.47
CA ASP A 125 -11.37 3.07 -0.79
C ASP A 125 -11.11 3.48 0.66
N MET A 126 -10.32 2.69 1.40
CA MET A 126 -9.90 3.03 2.76
C MET A 126 -9.11 4.34 2.81
N HIS A 127 -8.23 4.57 1.83
CA HIS A 127 -7.47 5.82 1.77
C HIS A 127 -8.39 7.02 1.49
N LEU A 128 -9.33 6.88 0.57
CA LEU A 128 -10.30 7.93 0.25
C LEU A 128 -11.23 8.23 1.42
N GLU A 129 -11.68 7.20 2.15
CA GLU A 129 -12.42 7.37 3.41
C GLU A 129 -11.61 8.15 4.43
N TYR A 130 -10.33 7.80 4.62
CA TYR A 130 -9.44 8.56 5.51
C TYR A 130 -9.30 10.02 5.09
N GLN A 131 -9.14 10.31 3.79
CA GLN A 131 -9.07 11.69 3.29
C GLN A 131 -10.38 12.45 3.53
N ALA A 132 -11.53 11.83 3.29
CA ALA A 132 -12.84 12.43 3.56
C ALA A 132 -13.03 12.72 5.06
N LEU A 133 -12.53 11.85 5.94
CA LEU A 133 -12.55 12.07 7.40
C LEU A 133 -11.67 13.26 7.80
N LEU A 134 -10.47 13.40 7.24
CA LEU A 134 -9.61 14.55 7.49
C LEU A 134 -10.20 15.87 6.98
N GLN A 135 -10.91 15.85 5.86
CA GLN A 135 -11.57 17.04 5.31
C GLN A 135 -12.78 17.45 6.14
N SER A 136 -13.57 16.47 6.62
CA SER A 136 -14.77 16.73 7.43
C SER A 136 -14.45 17.13 8.87
N ASP A 137 -13.35 16.64 9.44
CA ASP A 137 -12.85 17.02 10.76
C ASP A 137 -11.36 17.44 10.67
N PRO A 138 -11.06 18.72 10.42
CA PRO A 138 -9.68 19.22 10.33
C PRO A 138 -8.85 19.02 11.60
N ALA A 139 -9.49 18.83 12.76
CA ALA A 139 -8.80 18.59 14.03
C ALA A 139 -8.49 17.09 14.26
N LEU A 140 -8.95 16.20 13.38
CA LEU A 140 -8.82 14.76 13.53
C LEU A 140 -7.36 14.30 13.61
N ASP A 141 -6.50 14.74 12.69
CA ASP A 141 -5.06 14.38 12.67
C ASP A 141 -4.35 14.75 13.97
N ALA A 142 -4.56 15.99 14.43
CA ALA A 142 -3.97 16.48 15.68
C ALA A 142 -4.46 15.70 16.90
N ARG A 143 -5.75 15.30 16.92
CA ARG A 143 -6.30 14.46 17.98
C ARG A 143 -5.72 13.04 17.95
N LEU A 144 -5.60 12.44 16.77
CA LEU A 144 -5.03 11.09 16.61
C LEU A 144 -3.58 11.04 17.07
N LYS A 145 -2.76 12.06 16.76
CA LYS A 145 -1.36 12.15 17.21
C LYS A 145 -1.20 12.27 18.73
N ARG A 146 -2.22 12.72 19.45
CA ARG A 146 -2.21 12.85 20.92
C ARG A 146 -2.67 11.58 21.63
N LEU A 147 -3.27 10.62 20.92
CA LEU A 147 -3.71 9.37 21.52
C LEU A 147 -2.49 8.53 21.92
N PRO A 148 -2.53 7.89 23.09
CA PRO A 148 -1.47 6.97 23.49
C PRO A 148 -1.46 5.74 22.56
N GLY A 149 -0.29 5.11 22.46
CA GLY A 149 -0.17 3.80 21.83
C GLY A 149 -1.07 2.75 22.50
N ALA A 150 -1.41 1.70 21.76
CA ALA A 150 -2.31 0.64 22.19
C ALA A 150 -3.70 1.11 22.68
N THR A 151 -4.22 2.21 22.12
CA THR A 151 -5.57 2.70 22.44
C THR A 151 -6.61 1.60 22.21
N PHE A 152 -7.44 1.37 23.23
CA PHE A 152 -8.44 0.30 23.27
C PHE A 152 -9.87 0.83 23.18
N SER A 153 -10.68 0.21 22.32
CA SER A 153 -12.11 0.46 22.25
C SER A 153 -12.91 -0.82 22.05
N GLY A 154 -14.22 -0.69 21.91
CA GLY A 154 -15.08 -1.81 21.60
C GLY A 154 -16.41 -1.33 21.05
N ARG A 155 -17.07 -2.18 20.27
CA ARG A 155 -18.39 -1.89 19.74
C ARG A 155 -19.21 -3.15 19.54
N LYS A 156 -20.50 -2.97 19.28
CA LYS A 156 -21.35 -4.03 18.72
C LYS A 156 -20.92 -4.34 17.28
N ARG A 157 -20.73 -5.61 16.95
CA ARG A 157 -20.40 -6.09 15.62
C ARG A 157 -21.50 -5.67 14.63
N PRO A 158 -21.15 -5.22 13.42
CA PRO A 158 -22.11 -5.08 12.32
C PRO A 158 -22.80 -6.42 12.02
N ALA A 159 -24.01 -6.41 11.46
CA ALA A 159 -24.77 -7.64 11.19
C ALA A 159 -24.04 -8.68 10.32
N LYS A 160 -23.16 -8.21 9.41
CA LYS A 160 -22.29 -9.05 8.56
C LYS A 160 -20.82 -9.04 9.02
N GLY A 161 -20.53 -8.43 10.18
CA GLY A 161 -19.18 -8.32 10.72
C GLY A 161 -18.83 -9.52 11.60
N ALA A 162 -17.53 -9.81 11.68
CA ALA A 162 -17.03 -10.87 12.56
C ALA A 162 -17.18 -10.48 14.03
N ARG A 163 -17.42 -11.50 14.87
CA ARG A 163 -17.31 -11.38 16.32
C ARG A 163 -15.87 -11.69 16.70
N GLY A 164 -15.22 -10.82 17.46
CA GLY A 164 -13.78 -10.98 17.63
C GLY A 164 -13.05 -9.79 18.23
N VAL A 165 -11.73 -9.80 18.06
CA VAL A 165 -10.86 -8.68 18.48
C VAL A 165 -9.94 -8.30 17.33
N PHE A 166 -10.04 -7.03 16.93
CA PHE A 166 -9.16 -6.42 15.95
C PHE A 166 -7.94 -5.82 16.62
N PHE A 167 -6.78 -5.99 15.99
CA PHE A 167 -5.50 -5.45 16.39
C PHE A 167 -4.81 -4.78 15.20
N CYS A 168 -4.25 -3.61 15.45
CA CYS A 168 -3.41 -2.88 14.52
C CYS A 168 -1.98 -2.83 15.07
N TYR A 169 -1.07 -3.58 14.45
CA TYR A 169 0.32 -3.68 14.85
C TYR A 169 1.24 -3.01 13.84
N THR A 170 2.25 -2.29 14.32
CA THR A 170 3.42 -1.96 13.53
C THR A 170 4.42 -3.10 13.65
N LEU A 171 4.74 -3.71 12.51
CA LEU A 171 5.71 -4.78 12.39
C LEU A 171 7.07 -4.15 12.08
N PRO A 172 8.07 -4.26 12.97
CA PRO A 172 9.38 -3.65 12.76
C PRO A 172 10.08 -4.31 11.57
N ALA A 173 10.93 -3.57 10.88
CA ALA A 173 11.79 -4.10 9.82
C ALA A 173 13.22 -3.61 10.03
N LEU A 174 14.18 -4.26 9.37
CA LEU A 174 15.58 -3.87 9.43
C LEU A 174 15.76 -2.47 8.83
N ASP A 175 16.18 -1.53 9.67
CA ASP A 175 16.71 -0.26 9.25
C ASP A 175 18.14 -0.46 8.73
N LYS A 176 18.36 -0.13 7.46
CA LYS A 176 19.65 -0.36 6.80
C LYS A 176 20.72 0.63 7.25
N GLU A 177 20.33 1.80 7.75
CA GLU A 177 21.27 2.83 8.20
C GLU A 177 21.66 2.59 9.65
N ALA A 178 20.70 2.24 10.51
CA ALA A 178 20.95 1.95 11.91
C ALA A 178 21.46 0.51 12.16
N GLY A 179 21.22 -0.41 11.22
CA GLY A 179 21.56 -1.84 11.38
C GLY A 179 20.69 -2.59 12.38
N GLU A 180 19.57 -2.00 12.80
CA GLU A 180 18.67 -2.53 13.83
C GLU A 180 17.24 -2.61 13.31
N PHE A 181 16.40 -3.44 13.95
CA PHE A 181 14.98 -3.50 13.64
C PHE A 181 14.24 -2.34 14.30
N THR A 182 13.67 -1.44 13.50
CA THR A 182 12.94 -0.27 13.99
C THR A 182 11.47 -0.31 13.57
N GLU A 183 10.60 0.33 14.37
CA GLU A 183 9.20 0.52 13.99
C GLU A 183 9.05 1.44 12.77
N GLU A 184 9.95 2.42 12.62
CA GLU A 184 9.93 3.41 11.54
C GLU A 184 10.27 2.80 10.18
N ALA A 185 11.20 1.83 10.16
CA ALA A 185 11.44 0.99 9.00
C ALA A 185 10.31 -0.03 8.78
N GLY A 186 9.46 -0.24 9.77
CA GLY A 186 8.39 -1.22 9.74
C GLY A 186 7.21 -0.89 8.83
N THR A 187 6.21 -1.78 8.83
CA THR A 187 4.90 -1.54 8.21
C THR A 187 3.78 -1.82 9.19
N THR A 188 2.67 -1.08 9.06
CA THR A 188 1.47 -1.36 9.86
C THR A 188 0.64 -2.46 9.20
N ARG A 189 0.14 -3.40 10.01
CA ARG A 189 -0.68 -4.54 9.59
C ARG A 189 -1.87 -4.74 10.51
N TRP A 190 -2.98 -5.14 9.91
CA TRP A 190 -4.24 -5.41 10.57
C TRP A 190 -4.36 -6.90 10.83
N HIS A 191 -4.85 -7.26 12.01
CA HIS A 191 -5.11 -8.64 12.40
C HIS A 191 -6.47 -8.66 13.09
N LEU A 192 -7.38 -9.51 12.64
CA LEU A 192 -8.68 -9.71 13.28
C LEU A 192 -8.78 -11.16 13.72
N TYR A 193 -8.83 -11.39 15.03
CA TYR A 193 -9.15 -12.70 15.57
C TYR A 193 -10.66 -12.91 15.52
N ASP A 194 -11.12 -13.77 14.62
CA ASP A 194 -12.52 -14.18 14.50
C ASP A 194 -12.79 -15.30 15.51
N LEU A 195 -13.63 -15.02 16.51
CA LEU A 195 -13.99 -15.96 17.56
C LEU A 195 -14.89 -17.08 17.07
N ASP A 196 -15.69 -16.84 16.04
CA ASP A 196 -16.65 -17.83 15.53
C ASP A 196 -15.92 -18.83 14.61
N ARG A 197 -14.90 -18.37 13.87
CA ARG A 197 -14.07 -19.22 12.99
C ARG A 197 -12.81 -19.77 13.63
N ASP A 198 -12.46 -19.28 14.82
CA ASP A 198 -11.17 -19.51 15.49
C ASP A 198 -9.96 -19.27 14.56
N ALA A 199 -10.00 -18.15 13.82
CA ALA A 199 -9.02 -17.82 12.78
C ALA A 199 -8.53 -16.38 12.89
N ILE A 200 -7.31 -16.13 12.41
CA ILE A 200 -6.73 -14.79 12.31
C ILE A 200 -6.84 -14.34 10.85
N LEU A 201 -7.60 -13.26 10.62
CA LEU A 201 -7.70 -12.60 9.32
C LEU A 201 -6.65 -11.48 9.25
N GLU A 202 -5.93 -11.40 8.14
CA GLU A 202 -4.87 -10.39 7.92
C GLU A 202 -5.18 -9.45 6.74
N GLU A 203 -6.12 -9.84 5.87
CA GLU A 203 -6.48 -9.06 4.69
C GLU A 203 -7.44 -7.91 5.02
N PRO A 204 -7.09 -6.64 4.70
CA PRO A 204 -7.95 -5.50 4.99
C PRO A 204 -9.36 -5.62 4.41
N ALA A 205 -9.51 -6.28 3.25
CA ALA A 205 -10.79 -6.53 2.59
C ALA A 205 -11.76 -7.35 3.45
N GLU A 206 -11.26 -8.29 4.25
CA GLU A 206 -12.09 -9.12 5.13
C GLU A 206 -12.36 -8.42 6.48
N ILE A 207 -11.49 -7.47 6.86
CA ILE A 207 -11.51 -6.82 8.17
C ILE A 207 -12.33 -5.53 8.17
N ILE A 208 -12.18 -4.69 7.14
CA ILE A 208 -12.68 -3.31 7.12
C ILE A 208 -14.19 -3.22 7.42
N GLY A 209 -14.98 -4.14 6.84
CA GLY A 209 -16.42 -4.19 7.03
C GLY A 209 -16.85 -4.46 8.48
N SER A 210 -15.98 -5.10 9.26
CA SER A 210 -16.25 -5.46 10.66
C SER A 210 -15.93 -4.31 11.64
N ILE A 211 -14.97 -3.44 11.30
CA ILE A 211 -14.47 -2.40 12.21
C ILE A 211 -14.99 -0.98 11.93
N ARG A 212 -15.59 -0.74 10.74
CA ARG A 212 -16.10 0.58 10.34
C ARG A 212 -17.07 1.17 11.37
N SER A 213 -16.78 2.38 11.82
CA SER A 213 -17.54 3.08 12.85
C SER A 213 -17.85 4.52 12.45
N LYS A 214 -19.01 5.01 12.87
CA LYS A 214 -19.45 6.40 12.74
C LYS A 214 -19.19 7.16 14.05
N PRO A 215 -19.12 8.51 14.05
CA PRO A 215 -18.90 9.30 15.27
C PRO A 215 -19.91 9.03 16.40
N ASP A 216 -21.13 8.67 16.06
CA ASP A 216 -22.24 8.34 16.98
C ASP A 216 -22.27 6.85 17.38
N THR A 217 -21.33 6.03 16.90
CA THR A 217 -21.30 4.61 17.25
C THR A 217 -20.98 4.44 18.73
N PRO A 218 -21.86 3.79 19.53
CA PRO A 218 -21.64 3.64 20.96
C PRO A 218 -20.47 2.71 21.24
N ARG A 219 -19.63 3.10 22.20
CA ARG A 219 -18.57 2.25 22.74
C ARG A 219 -19.20 1.15 23.60
N LYS A 220 -18.90 -0.11 23.28
CA LYS A 220 -19.37 -1.28 24.03
C LYS A 220 -18.20 -2.25 24.24
N CYS A 221 -17.77 -2.39 25.49
CA CYS A 221 -16.74 -3.32 25.91
C CYS A 221 -17.35 -4.32 26.90
N THR A 222 -17.59 -5.55 26.46
CA THR A 222 -18.24 -6.62 27.24
C THR A 222 -17.41 -7.89 27.34
N THR A 223 -16.31 -8.01 26.58
CA THR A 223 -15.46 -9.20 26.63
C THR A 223 -14.63 -9.20 27.92
N GLU A 224 -14.45 -10.38 28.52
CA GLU A 224 -13.63 -10.54 29.73
C GLU A 224 -12.16 -10.19 29.44
N GLU A 225 -11.52 -9.47 30.36
CA GLU A 225 -10.13 -9.03 30.21
C GLU A 225 -9.17 -10.20 29.99
N LYS A 226 -9.38 -11.32 30.69
CA LYS A 226 -8.57 -12.53 30.51
C LYS A 226 -8.64 -13.05 29.08
N THR A 227 -9.83 -13.10 28.49
CA THR A 227 -10.02 -13.49 27.09
C THR A 227 -9.29 -12.53 26.15
N LEU A 228 -9.37 -11.23 26.39
CA LEU A 228 -8.67 -10.22 25.57
C LEU A 228 -7.14 -10.40 25.61
N VAL A 229 -6.58 -10.66 26.80
CA VAL A 229 -5.14 -10.94 26.97
C VAL A 229 -4.74 -12.22 26.24
N ASP A 230 -5.54 -13.28 26.36
CA ASP A 230 -5.28 -14.56 25.70
C ASP A 230 -5.33 -14.43 24.17
N LEU A 231 -6.33 -13.73 23.63
CA LEU A 231 -6.45 -13.47 22.19
C LEU A 231 -5.30 -12.62 21.65
N ARG A 232 -4.90 -11.59 22.40
CA ARG A 232 -3.74 -10.77 22.06
C ARG A 232 -2.46 -11.62 22.01
N ALA A 233 -2.25 -12.50 23.00
CA ALA A 233 -1.10 -13.39 23.02
C ALA A 233 -1.09 -14.37 21.83
N LYS A 234 -2.26 -14.86 21.40
CA LYS A 234 -2.39 -15.68 20.19
C LYS A 234 -1.96 -14.91 18.93
N VAL A 235 -2.40 -13.67 18.76
CA VAL A 235 -2.02 -12.82 17.61
C VAL A 235 -0.54 -12.46 17.64
N GLU A 236 0.02 -12.11 18.80
CA GLU A 236 1.46 -11.84 18.92
C GLU A 236 2.30 -13.08 18.62
N LYS A 237 1.85 -14.27 19.04
CA LYS A 237 2.47 -15.55 18.69
C LYS A 237 2.38 -15.84 17.19
N HIS A 238 1.25 -15.53 16.55
CA HIS A 238 1.09 -15.63 15.10
C HIS A 238 2.11 -14.75 14.39
N ILE A 239 2.14 -13.45 14.69
CA ILE A 239 3.09 -12.48 14.12
C ILE A 239 4.55 -12.94 14.32
N LYS A 240 4.87 -13.46 15.50
CA LYS A 240 6.20 -14.00 15.79
C LYS A 240 6.55 -15.17 14.88
N ASN A 241 5.60 -16.08 14.66
CA ASN A 241 5.83 -17.31 13.91
C ASN A 241 5.76 -17.13 12.40
N THR A 242 5.04 -16.12 11.90
CA THR A 242 4.89 -15.84 10.48
C THR A 242 5.88 -14.76 10.03
N TYR A 243 5.71 -13.54 10.51
CA TYR A 243 6.47 -12.39 10.06
C TYR A 243 7.89 -12.36 10.66
N LEU A 244 8.02 -12.36 11.99
CA LEU A 244 9.33 -12.14 12.64
C LEU A 244 10.34 -13.25 12.33
N LYS A 245 9.88 -14.51 12.25
CA LYS A 245 10.71 -15.63 11.79
C LYS A 245 11.15 -15.47 10.34
N ARG A 246 10.26 -15.03 9.45
CA ARG A 246 10.57 -14.89 8.02
C ARG A 246 11.60 -13.80 7.75
N VAL A 247 11.63 -12.75 8.58
CA VAL A 247 12.61 -11.65 8.44
C VAL A 247 13.85 -11.85 9.32
N ASP A 248 14.03 -13.04 9.92
CA ASP A 248 15.13 -13.36 10.83
C ASP A 248 15.33 -12.32 11.94
N ALA A 249 14.23 -11.82 12.50
CA ALA A 249 14.28 -10.79 13.54
C ALA A 249 15.04 -11.31 14.79
N PRO A 250 16.01 -10.53 15.32
CA PRO A 250 16.73 -10.89 16.54
C PRO A 250 15.81 -11.14 17.74
N VAL A 251 16.31 -11.93 18.69
CA VAL A 251 15.62 -12.17 19.96
C VAL A 251 15.43 -10.84 20.71
N GLY A 252 14.18 -10.52 21.04
CA GLY A 252 13.81 -9.29 21.74
C GLY A 252 13.04 -8.30 20.87
N VAL A 253 13.12 -8.42 19.54
CA VAL A 253 12.30 -7.63 18.62
C VAL A 253 10.84 -8.07 18.71
N LYS A 254 9.94 -7.10 18.88
CA LYS A 254 8.49 -7.33 19.06
C LYS A 254 7.68 -6.37 18.19
N PRO A 255 6.48 -6.79 17.74
CA PRO A 255 5.56 -5.88 17.08
C PRO A 255 5.02 -4.86 18.10
N ALA A 256 4.74 -3.64 17.64
CA ALA A 256 4.21 -2.57 18.47
C ALA A 256 2.70 -2.40 18.25
N LEU A 257 1.90 -2.55 19.31
CA LEU A 257 0.44 -2.40 19.23
C LEU A 257 0.07 -0.91 19.14
N LYS A 258 -0.58 -0.49 18.05
CA LYS A 258 -1.00 0.91 17.85
C LYS A 258 -2.41 1.16 18.36
N CYS A 259 -3.36 0.29 18.00
CA CYS A 259 -4.71 0.32 18.52
C CYS A 259 -5.37 -1.06 18.37
N TRP A 260 -6.46 -1.25 19.08
CA TRP A 260 -7.20 -2.51 19.08
C TRP A 260 -8.63 -2.27 19.53
N MET A 261 -9.53 -3.14 19.07
CA MET A 261 -10.93 -3.04 19.44
C MET A 261 -11.62 -4.40 19.50
N GLU A 262 -12.52 -4.57 20.45
CA GLU A 262 -13.40 -5.74 20.49
C GLU A 262 -14.71 -5.52 19.70
N LEU A 263 -15.20 -6.60 19.10
CA LEU A 263 -16.39 -6.67 18.26
C LEU A 263 -17.38 -7.67 18.88
N ASN A 264 -18.41 -7.13 19.55
CA ASN A 264 -19.32 -7.89 20.40
C ASN A 264 -20.65 -8.24 19.71
N GLU A 265 -21.27 -9.36 20.09
CA GLU A 265 -22.63 -9.76 19.66
C GLU A 265 -23.70 -8.68 19.94
N GLY A 266 -23.45 -7.85 20.94
CA GLY A 266 -24.23 -6.64 21.21
C GLY A 266 -25.29 -6.82 22.26
#